data_AF-A0A7Y3CUC1-F1
#
_entry.id   AF-A0A7Y3CUC1-F1
#
_cell.length_a   1.000
_cell.length_b   1.000
_cell.length_c   1.000
_cell.angle_alpha   90.00
_cell.angle_beta   90.00
_cell.angle_gamma   90.00
#
_symmetry.space_group_name_H-M   'P 1'
#
loop_
_entity.id
_entity.type
_entity.pdbx_description
1 polymer ?
#
loop_
_entity_poly.entity_id
_entity_poly.type
_entity_poly.pdbx_seq_one_letter_code
_entity_poly.pdbx_strand_id
1 'polypeptide(L)' 'ADVMLVVGTSAVVYPAAGLIEMAYRSGAKIVVVNQEPLDLGVGVELIGNAGDILPDLFT' A
#
# COMPACT_ATOMS: atom_id res chain seq x y z
N ALA A 1 -13.57 -5.75 -0.43
CA ALA A 1 -12.21 -6.32 -0.42
C ALA A 1 -11.66 -6.14 0.98
N ASP A 2 -10.99 -7.17 1.51
CA ASP A 2 -10.51 -7.17 2.90
C ASP A 2 -9.12 -6.53 3.06
N VAL A 3 -8.35 -6.45 1.97
CA VAL A 3 -6.99 -5.91 1.92
C VAL A 3 -6.80 -5.10 0.63
N MET A 4 -6.09 -3.98 0.72
CA MET A 4 -5.55 -3.23 -0.41
C MET A 4 -4.03 -3.21 -0.33
N LEU A 5 -3.38 -3.67 -1.40
CA LEU A 5 -1.93 -3.63 -1.55
C LEU A 5 -1.56 -2.43 -2.43
N VAL A 6 -0.75 -1.52 -1.88
CA VAL A 6 -0.26 -0.32 -2.54
C VAL A 6 1.20 -0.56 -2.90
N VAL A 7 1.53 -0.67 -4.19
CA VAL A 7 2.87 -1.08 -4.63
C VAL A 7 3.49 -0.02 -5.54
N GLY A 8 4.72 0.39 -5.23
CA GLY A 8 5.58 1.16 -6.15
C GLY A 8 4.97 2.48 -6.63
N THR A 9 4.34 3.24 -5.74
CA THR A 9 3.69 4.52 -6.03
C THR A 9 3.97 5.52 -4.92
N SER A 10 4.04 6.81 -5.26
CA SER A 10 4.13 7.89 -4.28
C SER A 10 2.77 8.25 -3.65
N ALA A 11 1.67 7.67 -4.13
CA ALA A 11 0.31 7.93 -3.62
C ALA A 11 -0.11 9.42 -3.65
N VAL A 12 0.41 10.23 -4.57
CA VAL A 12 0.05 11.65 -4.72
C VAL A 12 -0.84 11.95 -5.93
N VAL A 13 -0.92 11.03 -6.90
CA VAL A 13 -1.65 11.26 -8.14
C VAL A 13 -3.12 10.89 -7.98
N TYR A 14 -4.00 11.86 -8.20
CA TYR A 14 -5.44 11.68 -8.17
C TYR A 14 -5.99 11.26 -9.56
N PRO A 15 -7.02 10.40 -9.62
CA PRO A 15 -7.85 9.93 -8.49
C PRO A 15 -7.29 8.71 -7.72
N ALA A 16 -6.23 8.07 -8.20
CA ALA A 16 -5.75 6.79 -7.65
C ALA A 16 -5.36 6.85 -6.17
N ALA A 17 -4.69 7.94 -5.74
CA ALA A 17 -4.33 8.17 -4.34
C ALA A 17 -5.54 8.08 -3.38
N GLY A 18 -6.70 8.58 -3.81
CA GLY A 18 -7.92 8.58 -3.00
C GLY A 18 -8.48 7.18 -2.72
N LEU A 19 -8.11 6.17 -3.52
CA LEU A 19 -8.57 4.80 -3.33
C LEU A 19 -8.06 4.21 -2.01
N ILE A 20 -6.89 4.64 -1.54
CA ILE A 20 -6.30 4.15 -0.29
C ILE A 20 -7.20 4.51 0.90
N GLU A 21 -7.59 5.78 1.00
CA GLU A 21 -8.44 6.26 2.07
C GLU A 21 -9.87 5.68 1.96
N MET A 22 -10.39 5.54 0.73
CA MET A 22 -11.67 4.86 0.50
C MET A 22 -11.64 3.41 0.98
N ALA A 23 -10.58 2.67 0.68
CA ALA A 23 -10.41 1.29 1.11
C ALA A 23 -10.30 1.18 2.63
N TYR A 24 -9.47 2.03 3.25
CA TYR A 24 -9.30 2.08 4.71
C TYR A 24 -10.64 2.37 5.41
N ARG A 25 -11.37 3.39 4.96
CA ARG A 25 -12.70 3.73 5.50
C ARG A 25 -13.75 2.64 5.29
N SER A 26 -13.57 1.82 4.26
CA SER A 26 -14.42 0.64 4.01
C SER A 26 -14.01 -0.58 4.86
N GLY A 27 -13.02 -0.43 5.74
CA GLY A 27 -12.55 -1.48 6.65
C GLY A 27 -11.46 -2.38 6.06
N ALA A 28 -10.91 -2.07 4.89
CA ALA A 28 -9.82 -2.84 4.32
C ALA A 28 -8.51 -2.57 5.06
N LYS A 29 -7.69 -3.60 5.24
CA LYS A 29 -6.31 -3.45 5.70
C LYS A 29 -5.47 -2.87 4.57
N ILE A 30 -4.66 -1.85 4.88
CA ILE A 30 -3.75 -1.24 3.93
C ILE A 30 -2.35 -1.80 4.16
N VAL A 31 -1.74 -2.31 3.08
CA VAL A 31 -0.35 -2.75 3.06
C VAL A 31 0.36 -2.00 1.95
N VAL A 32 1.43 -1.30 2.29
CA VAL A 32 2.25 -0.56 1.34
C VAL A 32 3.55 -1.32 1.12
N VAL A 33 3.96 -1.47 -0.14
CA VAL A 33 5.28 -1.97 -0.53
C VAL A 33 5.92 -0.93 -1.43
N ASN A 34 6.89 -0.20 -0.88
CA ASN A 34 7.53 0.91 -1.58
C ASN A 34 8.98 1.07 -1.15
N GLN A 35 9.81 1.69 -1.98
CA GLN A 35 11.22 1.92 -1.65
C GLN A 35 11.41 2.99 -0.57
N GLU A 36 10.46 3.90 -0.43
CA GLU A 36 10.45 4.98 0.55
C GLU A 36 9.11 4.98 1.30
N PRO A 37 9.08 5.41 2.59
CA PRO A 37 7.84 5.56 3.33
C PRO A 37 6.86 6.51 2.64
N LEU A 38 5.56 6.21 2.76
CA LEU A 38 4.48 7.08 2.30
C LEU A 38 3.84 7.88 3.44
N ASP A 39 4.13 7.52 4.70
CA ASP A 39 3.67 8.20 5.92
C ASP A 39 2.15 8.41 5.94
N LEU A 40 1.40 7.42 5.47
CA LEU A 40 -0.05 7.52 5.30
C LEU A 40 -0.83 7.60 6.63
N GLY A 41 -0.16 7.34 7.75
CA GLY A 41 -0.77 7.28 9.08
C GLY A 41 -1.73 6.10 9.28
N VAL A 42 -1.86 5.22 8.29
CA VAL A 42 -2.73 4.04 8.28
C VAL A 42 -2.04 2.86 7.62
N GLY A 43 -2.37 1.65 8.05
CA GLY A 43 -1.80 0.43 7.47
C GLY A 43 -0.39 0.10 7.95
N VAL A 44 0.27 -0.79 7.19
CA VAL A 44 1.65 -1.22 7.43
C VAL A 44 2.47 -0.95 6.18
N GLU A 45 3.71 -0.46 6.36
CA GLU A 45 4.64 -0.18 5.26
C GLU A 45 5.81 -1.16 5.28
N LEU A 46 6.02 -1.85 4.16
CA LEU A 46 7.15 -2.73 3.90
C LEU A 46 8.11 -2.00 2.97
N ILE A 47 9.27 -1.60 3.52
CA ILE A 47 10.22 -0.76 2.81
C ILE A 47 11.23 -1.61 2.03
N GLY A 48 11.24 -1.47 0.71
CA GLY A 48 12.16 -2.15 -0.19
C GLY A 48 11.63 -2.32 -1.61
N ASN A 49 12.34 -3.11 -2.42
CA ASN A 49 11.93 -3.38 -3.79
C ASN A 49 10.74 -4.36 -3.80
N ALA A 50 9.67 -4.00 -4.52
CA ALA A 50 8.49 -4.85 -4.65
C ALA A 50 8.80 -6.20 -5.32
N GLY A 51 9.77 -6.25 -6.24
CA GLY A 51 10.19 -7.49 -6.90
C GLY A 51 10.82 -8.49 -5.93
N ASP A 52 11.37 -8.02 -4.81
CA ASP A 52 11.97 -8.88 -3.77
C ASP A 52 10.94 -9.22 -2.69
N ILE A 53 10.15 -8.22 -2.26
CA ILE A 53 9.20 -8.38 -1.13
C ILE A 53 7.96 -9.19 -1.52
N LEU A 54 7.38 -8.95 -2.70
CA LEU A 54 6.09 -9.55 -3.04
C LEU A 54 6.13 -11.08 -3.16
N PRO A 55 7.15 -11.72 -3.77
CA PRO A 55 7.24 -13.18 -3.79
C PRO A 55 7.16 -13.81 -2.40
N ASP A 56 7.84 -13.22 -1.41
CA ASP A 56 7.88 -13.72 -0.03
C ASP A 56 6.52 -13.67 0.69
N LEU A 57 5.57 -12.84 0.22
CA LEU A 57 4.22 -12.74 0.81
C LEU A 57 3.29 -13.90 0.43
N PHE A 58 3.60 -14.62 -0.65
CA PHE A 58 2.77 -15.69 -1.20
C PHE A 58 3.39 -17.08 -1.06
N THR A 59 4.51 -17.17 -0.36
CA THR A 59 5.24 -18.43 -0.11
C THR A 59 4.91 -18.95 1.28
#